data_AF-A0AA44MRH3-F1
#
_entry.id   AF-A0AA44MRH3-F1
#
_cell.length_a   1.000
_cell.length_b   1.000
_cell.length_c   1.000
_cell.angle_alpha   90.00
_cell.angle_beta   90.00
_cell.angle_gamma   90.00
#
_symmetry.space_group_name_H-M   'P 1'
#
loop_
_entity.id
_entity.type
_entity.pdbx_description
1 polymer ?
#
loop_
_entity_poly.entity_id
_entity_poly.type
_entity_poly.pdbx_seq_one_letter_code
_entity_poly.pdbx_strand_id
1 'polypeptide(L)'
;MIKEGIRFNFENPIFDMKRSTNEFIGRSAMVTKLLCIYSGGDPFFGVNINSQKEFWNHFVSQTNQGGPYLQNHKIIELVSKTYPELEPSKLGTMLFEYSKLFMENKEDNSTMDSSNNFRHQLTQSLLKSPNLILRGAPGTGKTYLAKEIAKELTDGNEDQIGFVQFHPSYDYTDFVEGLRPVSNGDGAIEFRLQDGIFKDFCQKAKETQLIGGQDNFDEAWDSYLEYINVAEEKEYITKTSYLSVNSRQNLSVNYDSGVPGWSLPSKYVYELYK
;
A
#
# COMPACT_ATOMS: atom_id res chain seq x y z
N MET A 1 24.43 10.78 32.35
CA MET A 1 23.12 11.22 31.83
C MET A 1 22.00 10.32 32.34
N ILE A 2 21.99 9.03 31.98
CA ILE A 2 20.93 8.08 32.41
C ILE A 2 20.76 8.05 33.94
N LYS A 3 21.85 7.86 34.70
CA LYS A 3 21.81 7.84 36.19
C LYS A 3 21.21 9.11 36.80
N GLU A 4 21.60 10.27 36.28
CA GLU A 4 21.11 11.57 36.76
C GLU A 4 19.66 11.82 36.34
N GLY A 5 19.26 11.37 35.15
CA GLY A 5 17.89 11.51 34.65
C GLY A 5 16.90 10.61 35.38
N ILE A 6 17.29 9.39 35.77
CA ILE A 6 16.47 8.51 36.63
C ILE A 6 16.24 9.15 38.00
N ARG A 7 17.21 9.93 38.50
CA ARG A 7 17.11 10.70 39.74
C ARG A 7 16.42 12.05 39.55
N PHE A 8 15.93 12.35 38.34
CA PHE A 8 15.34 13.63 37.96
C PHE A 8 16.23 14.85 38.25
N ASN A 9 17.56 14.66 38.31
CA ASN A 9 18.53 15.73 38.56
C ASN A 9 18.89 16.46 37.26
N PHE A 10 17.90 17.15 36.68
CA PHE A 10 18.05 17.85 35.41
C PHE A 10 18.86 19.16 35.50
N GLU A 11 19.18 19.61 36.72
CA GLU A 11 20.09 20.74 36.97
C GLU A 11 21.57 20.36 36.84
N ASN A 12 21.87 19.07 36.71
CA ASN A 12 23.25 18.62 36.49
C ASN A 12 23.80 19.17 35.16
N PRO A 13 25.05 19.70 35.12
CA PRO A 13 25.67 20.25 33.90
C PRO A 13 25.66 19.31 32.69
N ILE A 14 25.54 17.99 32.90
CA ILE A 14 25.42 17.01 31.82
C ILE A 14 24.18 17.23 30.92
N PHE A 15 23.15 17.93 31.43
CA PHE A 15 21.93 18.28 30.71
C PHE A 15 21.92 19.71 30.14
N ASP A 16 23.01 20.47 30.29
CA ASP A 16 23.14 21.77 29.64
C ASP A 16 23.35 21.57 28.13
N MET A 17 22.35 21.90 27.31
CA MET A 17 22.39 21.68 25.87
C MET A 17 23.49 22.46 25.14
N LYS A 18 24.00 23.55 25.73
CA LYS A 18 25.04 24.40 25.12
C LYS A 18 26.43 24.05 25.59
N ARG A 19 26.58 23.57 26.82
CA ARG A 19 27.89 23.32 27.46
C ARG A 19 28.25 21.85 27.60
N SER A 20 27.28 20.94 27.52
CA SER A 20 27.51 19.51 27.69
C SER A 20 28.31 18.94 26.52
N THR A 21 29.39 18.21 26.84
CA THR A 21 30.19 17.45 25.87
C THR A 21 29.64 16.05 25.60
N ASN A 22 28.47 15.73 26.14
CA ASN A 22 27.89 14.40 26.06
C ASN A 22 27.20 14.17 24.70
N GLU A 23 27.69 13.23 23.90
CA GLU A 23 27.15 12.91 22.56
C GLU A 23 25.67 12.49 22.57
N PHE A 24 25.15 11.99 23.69
CA PHE A 24 23.76 11.60 23.82
C PHE A 24 22.81 12.79 23.92
N ILE A 25 23.29 14.01 24.20
CA ILE A 25 22.44 15.20 24.33
C ILE A 25 21.61 15.46 23.05
N GLY A 26 22.17 15.15 21.87
CA GLY A 26 21.49 15.25 20.58
C GLY A 26 20.62 14.04 20.20
N ARG A 27 20.69 12.93 20.95
CA ARG A 27 19.98 11.67 20.68
C ARG A 27 18.82 11.44 21.65
N SER A 28 17.96 12.45 21.80
CA SER A 28 16.94 12.48 22.84
C SER A 28 16.00 11.27 22.82
N ALA A 29 15.59 10.79 21.64
CA ALA A 29 14.73 9.61 21.51
C ALA A 29 15.32 8.34 22.14
N MET A 30 16.61 8.08 21.95
CA MET A 30 17.28 6.89 22.50
C MET A 30 17.48 7.04 24.01
N VAL A 31 17.93 8.21 24.46
CA VAL A 31 18.14 8.48 25.89
C VAL A 31 16.84 8.41 26.67
N THR A 32 15.76 8.97 26.13
CA THR A 32 14.43 8.90 26.72
C THR A 32 14.00 7.44 26.89
N LYS A 33 14.10 6.60 25.84
CA LYS A 33 13.82 5.16 25.96
C LYS A 33 14.65 4.47 27.04
N LEU A 34 15.94 4.80 27.14
CA LEU A 34 16.82 4.24 28.17
C LEU A 34 16.44 4.73 29.57
N LEU A 35 16.10 6.00 29.76
CA LEU A 35 15.62 6.53 31.03
C LEU A 35 14.36 5.79 31.51
N CYS A 36 13.45 5.48 30.58
CA CYS A 36 12.22 4.74 30.85
C CYS A 36 12.48 3.26 31.19
N ILE A 37 13.41 2.60 30.48
CA ILE A 37 13.78 1.20 30.75
C ILE A 37 14.44 1.05 32.13
N TYR A 38 15.25 2.03 32.53
CA TYR A 38 16.03 1.98 33.76
C TYR A 38 15.38 2.73 34.94
N SER A 39 14.25 3.41 34.74
CA SER A 39 13.45 3.94 35.84
C SER A 39 12.72 2.79 36.51
N GLY A 40 12.93 2.57 37.80
CA GLY A 40 12.35 1.42 38.53
C GLY A 40 10.83 1.46 38.74
N GLY A 41 10.09 2.34 38.05
CA GLY A 41 8.62 2.43 38.07
C GLY A 41 7.99 1.86 36.80
N ASP A 42 6.66 1.92 36.70
CA ASP A 42 5.94 1.48 35.50
C ASP A 42 6.48 2.22 34.26
N PRO A 43 6.84 1.50 33.18
CA PRO A 43 7.61 2.07 32.10
C PRO A 43 6.77 3.09 31.34
N PHE A 44 6.87 4.36 31.73
CA PHE A 44 6.37 5.48 30.95
C PHE A 44 7.15 5.50 29.64
N PHE A 45 6.50 5.29 28.49
CA PHE A 45 7.18 5.49 27.21
C PHE A 45 7.40 6.98 27.01
N GLY A 46 8.64 7.45 27.10
CA GLY A 46 8.88 8.88 26.87
C GLY A 46 8.78 9.23 25.39
N VAL A 47 8.27 10.43 25.12
CA VAL A 47 7.99 10.92 23.75
C VAL A 47 9.24 11.46 23.05
N ASN A 48 9.35 11.31 21.72
CA ASN A 48 10.45 11.92 20.97
C ASN A 48 10.20 13.42 20.75
N ILE A 49 10.90 14.24 21.52
CA ILE A 49 10.72 15.70 21.52
C ILE A 49 11.53 16.40 20.41
N ASN A 50 12.64 15.81 19.92
CA ASN A 50 13.49 16.50 18.94
C ASN A 50 12.79 16.67 17.58
N SER A 51 12.09 15.65 17.11
CA SER A 51 11.42 15.67 15.80
C SER A 51 10.14 16.50 15.76
N GLN A 52 9.58 16.89 16.91
CA GLN A 52 8.31 17.62 17.01
C GLN A 52 8.40 18.77 18.00
N LYS A 53 9.57 19.40 18.11
CA LYS A 53 9.89 20.40 19.13
C LYS A 53 8.90 21.57 19.18
N GLU A 54 8.46 22.05 18.02
CA GLU A 54 7.50 23.17 17.94
C GLU A 54 6.16 22.83 18.58
N PHE A 55 5.66 21.61 18.36
CA PHE A 55 4.42 21.15 18.96
C PHE A 55 4.51 21.07 20.49
N TRP A 56 5.54 20.39 20.99
CA TRP A 56 5.70 20.18 22.44
C TRP A 56 5.92 21.48 23.21
N ASN A 57 6.48 22.50 22.57
CA ASN A 57 6.63 23.83 23.14
C ASN A 57 5.30 24.54 23.42
N HIS A 58 4.19 24.11 22.81
CA HIS A 58 2.86 24.61 23.15
C HIS A 58 2.39 24.14 24.53
N PHE A 59 2.87 22.99 25.01
CA PHE A 59 2.55 22.45 26.34
C PHE A 59 3.51 22.94 27.41
N VAL A 60 4.80 22.70 27.17
CA VAL A 60 5.87 23.03 28.09
C VAL A 60 7.02 23.55 27.25
N SER A 61 7.53 24.75 27.54
CA SER A 61 8.66 25.30 26.79
C SER A 61 9.95 24.53 27.04
N GLN A 62 10.72 24.29 25.98
CA GLN A 62 12.05 23.69 26.12
C GLN A 62 13.06 24.72 26.65
N THR A 63 13.78 24.34 27.69
CA THR A 63 14.87 25.14 28.29
C THR A 63 16.24 24.62 27.85
N ASN A 64 17.26 25.48 27.87
CA ASN A 64 18.64 25.04 27.61
C ASN A 64 19.15 24.07 28.69
N GLN A 65 18.74 24.30 29.94
CA GLN A 65 19.03 23.42 31.06
C GLN A 65 17.97 22.33 31.16
N GLY A 66 18.37 21.07 31.30
CA GLY A 66 17.45 19.92 31.31
C GLY A 66 16.94 19.50 29.93
N GLY A 67 16.87 20.44 28.97
CA GLY A 67 16.62 20.17 27.55
C GLY A 67 15.33 19.41 27.26
N PRO A 68 15.31 18.52 26.24
CA PRO A 68 14.13 17.72 25.90
C PRO A 68 13.74 16.74 27.02
N TYR A 69 14.66 16.40 27.92
CA TYR A 69 14.45 15.42 28.99
C TYR A 69 13.57 15.98 30.11
N LEU A 70 13.90 17.21 30.56
CA LEU A 70 13.09 17.92 31.54
C LEU A 70 11.70 18.26 30.98
N GLN A 71 11.63 18.68 29.72
CA GLN A 71 10.36 18.95 29.04
C GLN A 71 9.47 17.69 28.98
N ASN A 72 10.05 16.55 28.63
CA ASN A 72 9.35 15.26 28.59
C ASN A 72 8.78 14.87 29.96
N HIS A 73 9.61 14.97 31.00
CA HIS A 73 9.21 14.70 32.38
C HIS A 73 8.03 15.58 32.82
N LYS A 74 8.10 16.89 32.55
CA LYS A 74 7.02 17.84 32.89
C LYS A 74 5.72 17.57 32.15
N ILE A 75 5.78 17.21 30.87
CA ILE A 75 4.59 16.85 30.09
C ILE A 75 3.93 15.61 30.69
N ILE A 76 4.72 14.58 31.00
CA ILE A 76 4.21 13.34 31.62
C ILE A 76 3.60 13.62 32.98
N GLU A 77 4.27 14.40 33.82
CA GLU A 77 3.77 14.80 35.15
C GLU A 77 2.43 15.54 35.03
N LEU A 78 2.33 16.49 34.10
CA LEU A 78 1.12 17.25 33.86
C LEU A 78 -0.03 16.35 33.42
N VAL A 79 0.19 15.46 32.45
CA VAL A 79 -0.87 14.58 31.94
C VAL A 79 -1.29 13.55 32.98
N SER A 80 -0.35 12.97 33.72
CA SER A 80 -0.65 12.02 34.80
C SER A 80 -1.46 12.66 35.92
N LYS A 81 -1.26 13.95 36.18
CA LYS A 81 -2.04 14.71 37.16
C LYS A 81 -3.44 15.04 36.64
N THR A 82 -3.59 15.36 35.36
CA THR A 82 -4.87 15.72 34.75
C THR A 82 -5.76 14.50 34.50
N TYR A 83 -5.16 13.36 34.14
CA TYR A 83 -5.86 12.12 33.78
C TYR A 83 -5.25 10.92 34.53
N PRO A 84 -5.50 10.81 35.85
CA PRO A 84 -4.92 9.77 36.69
C PRO A 84 -5.38 8.35 36.34
N GLU A 85 -6.47 8.21 35.59
CA GLU A 85 -6.99 6.94 35.06
C GLU A 85 -6.20 6.40 33.87
N LEU A 86 -5.33 7.21 33.26
CA LEU A 86 -4.51 6.78 32.13
C LEU A 86 -3.30 5.98 32.61
N GLU A 87 -3.21 4.75 32.12
CA GLU A 87 -2.07 3.87 32.36
C GLU A 87 -0.76 4.50 31.84
N PRO A 88 0.27 4.69 32.70
CA PRO A 88 1.60 5.18 32.35
C PRO A 88 2.23 4.54 31.11
N SER A 89 2.03 3.23 30.96
CA SER A 89 2.56 2.42 29.87
C SER A 89 2.00 2.79 28.50
N LYS A 90 0.79 3.37 28.45
CA LYS A 90 0.10 3.75 27.20
C LYS A 90 0.25 5.22 26.87
N LEU A 91 0.61 6.04 27.87
CA LEU A 91 0.67 7.49 27.76
C LEU A 91 1.63 7.96 26.66
N GLY A 92 2.80 7.33 26.55
CA GLY A 92 3.79 7.69 25.52
C GLY A 92 3.31 7.51 24.10
N THR A 93 2.62 6.38 23.84
CA THR A 93 2.01 6.08 22.54
C THR A 93 0.88 7.06 22.24
N MET A 94 0.00 7.31 23.22
CA MET A 94 -1.11 8.26 23.05
C MET A 94 -0.62 9.68 22.77
N LEU A 95 0.41 10.15 23.49
CA LEU A 95 1.00 11.47 23.25
C LEU A 95 1.66 11.55 21.88
N PHE A 96 2.36 10.50 21.45
CA PHE A 96 2.96 10.44 20.12
C PHE A 96 1.91 10.41 19.00
N GLU A 97 0.81 9.68 19.18
CA GLU A 97 -0.32 9.68 18.24
C GLU A 97 -1.00 11.05 18.20
N TYR A 98 -1.22 11.67 19.37
CA TYR A 98 -1.82 12.98 19.46
C TYR A 98 -0.96 14.07 18.80
N SER A 99 0.35 14.03 19.00
CA SER A 99 1.27 14.98 18.34
C SER A 99 1.31 14.79 16.83
N LYS A 100 1.25 13.54 16.37
CA LYS A 100 1.14 13.21 14.95
C LYS A 100 -0.16 13.77 14.36
N LEU A 101 -1.30 13.50 14.99
CA LEU A 101 -2.61 14.02 14.57
C LEU A 101 -2.64 15.55 14.56
N PHE A 102 -2.06 16.22 15.56
CA PHE A 102 -2.02 17.68 15.59
C PHE A 102 -1.20 18.29 14.45
N MET A 103 -0.06 17.67 14.11
CA MET A 103 0.77 18.11 12.99
C MET A 103 0.09 17.80 11.65
N GLU A 104 -0.59 16.65 11.52
CA GLU A 104 -1.37 16.28 10.33
C GLU A 104 -2.56 17.23 10.12
N ASN A 105 -3.26 17.66 11.19
CA ASN A 105 -4.31 18.69 11.12
C ASN A 105 -3.80 20.08 10.69
N LYS A 106 -2.49 20.36 10.84
CA LYS A 106 -1.86 21.58 10.28
C LYS A 106 -1.52 21.43 8.80
N GLU A 107 -1.30 20.21 8.32
CA GLU A 107 -0.90 19.96 6.93
C GLU A 107 -2.09 19.66 6.02
N ASP A 108 -3.19 19.05 6.50
CA ASP A 108 -4.40 18.89 5.70
C ASP A 108 -5.66 18.63 6.56
N ASN A 109 -6.73 19.39 6.26
CA ASN A 109 -8.11 18.95 6.45
C ASN A 109 -8.42 17.75 5.51
N SER A 110 -7.71 16.63 5.65
CA SER A 110 -8.06 15.39 4.96
C SER A 110 -7.90 14.18 5.88
N THR A 111 -9.05 13.71 6.36
CA THR A 111 -9.22 12.45 7.07
C THR A 111 -8.84 11.27 6.17
N MET A 112 -7.78 10.52 6.49
CA MET A 112 -7.67 9.11 6.07
C MET A 112 -6.69 8.30 6.94
N ASP A 113 -7.16 7.11 7.33
CA ASP A 113 -6.65 6.15 8.32
C ASP A 113 -5.12 5.89 8.34
N SER A 114 -4.52 5.73 9.53
CA SER A 114 -3.07 5.50 9.73
C SER A 114 -2.54 4.25 9.01
N SER A 115 -3.41 3.26 8.76
CA SER A 115 -3.16 2.08 7.93
C SER A 115 -2.91 2.45 6.46
N ASN A 116 -3.66 3.41 5.94
CA ASN A 116 -3.50 3.92 4.57
C ASN A 116 -2.18 4.68 4.42
N ASN A 117 -1.75 5.42 5.44
CA ASN A 117 -0.53 6.21 5.35
C ASN A 117 0.73 5.33 5.18
N PHE A 118 0.86 4.21 5.92
CA PHE A 118 2.00 3.30 5.75
C PHE A 118 1.97 2.56 4.41
N ARG A 119 0.80 2.06 3.99
CA ARG A 119 0.64 1.41 2.68
C ARG A 119 0.96 2.38 1.55
N HIS A 120 0.39 3.58 1.59
CA HIS A 120 0.63 4.64 0.62
C HIS A 120 2.12 5.01 0.55
N GLN A 121 2.84 5.11 1.67
CA GLN A 121 4.29 5.33 1.66
C GLN A 121 5.07 4.23 0.93
N LEU A 122 4.66 2.96 1.10
CA LEU A 122 5.25 1.83 0.39
C LEU A 122 4.90 1.86 -1.10
N THR A 123 3.66 2.18 -1.46
CA THR A 123 3.21 2.38 -2.84
C THR A 123 4.05 3.46 -3.53
N GLN A 124 4.20 4.63 -2.90
CA GLN A 124 5.02 5.73 -3.42
C GLN A 124 6.51 5.37 -3.54
N SER A 125 7.01 4.54 -2.62
CA SER A 125 8.40 4.05 -2.71
C SER A 125 8.59 3.06 -3.87
N LEU A 126 7.60 2.20 -4.12
CA LEU A 126 7.59 1.25 -5.23
C LEU A 126 7.48 1.96 -6.60
N LEU A 127 6.72 3.05 -6.68
CA LEU A 127 6.67 3.91 -7.88
C LEU A 127 8.02 4.58 -8.18
N LYS A 128 8.80 4.92 -7.15
CA LYS A 128 10.15 5.49 -7.30
C LYS A 128 11.21 4.42 -7.60
N SER A 129 11.05 3.23 -7.04
CA SER A 129 11.97 2.10 -7.18
C SER A 129 11.17 0.84 -7.48
N PRO A 130 11.23 0.27 -8.70
CA PRO A 130 10.29 -0.74 -9.19
C PRO A 130 10.37 -2.10 -8.49
N ASN A 131 11.22 -2.24 -7.47
CA ASN A 131 11.38 -3.46 -6.70
C ASN A 131 11.32 -3.15 -5.19
N LEU A 132 10.46 -3.89 -4.47
CA LEU A 132 10.29 -3.77 -3.02
C LEU A 132 10.38 -5.15 -2.37
N ILE A 133 11.22 -5.28 -1.33
CA ILE A 133 11.37 -6.51 -0.55
C ILE A 133 10.87 -6.29 0.89
N LEU A 134 9.77 -6.94 1.25
CA LEU A 134 9.23 -6.92 2.62
C LEU A 134 9.92 -8.02 3.46
N ARG A 135 10.67 -7.63 4.50
CA ARG A 135 11.37 -8.55 5.42
C ARG A 135 10.78 -8.48 6.83
N GLY A 136 10.84 -9.59 7.56
CA GLY A 136 10.38 -9.66 8.95
C GLY A 136 10.00 -11.06 9.40
N ALA A 137 9.67 -11.22 10.68
CA ALA A 137 9.29 -12.49 11.29
C ALA A 137 8.11 -13.17 10.54
N PRO A 138 8.01 -14.50 10.53
CA PRO A 138 6.85 -15.19 9.95
C PRO A 138 5.56 -14.76 10.65
N GLY A 139 4.43 -14.73 9.93
CA GLY A 139 3.13 -14.34 10.48
C GLY A 139 2.85 -12.83 10.57
N THR A 140 3.80 -11.95 10.20
CA THR A 140 3.60 -10.49 10.28
C THR A 140 2.85 -9.86 9.10
N GLY A 141 2.01 -10.62 8.39
CA GLY A 141 1.15 -10.07 7.32
C GLY A 141 1.84 -9.61 6.04
N LYS A 142 3.12 -9.94 5.80
CA LYS A 142 3.87 -9.50 4.59
C LYS A 142 3.18 -9.86 3.27
N THR A 143 2.71 -11.11 3.15
CA THR A 143 2.00 -11.58 1.97
C THR A 143 0.68 -10.84 1.76
N TYR A 144 -0.03 -10.54 2.86
CA TYR A 144 -1.25 -9.76 2.81
C TYR A 144 -0.95 -8.33 2.33
N LEU A 145 0.04 -7.67 2.94
CA LEU A 145 0.46 -6.32 2.57
C LEU A 145 0.91 -6.21 1.10
N ALA A 146 1.65 -7.19 0.58
CA ALA A 146 2.07 -7.22 -0.82
C ALA A 146 0.86 -7.29 -1.77
N LYS A 147 -0.16 -8.09 -1.44
CA LYS A 147 -1.40 -8.19 -2.23
C LYS A 147 -2.21 -6.90 -2.19
N GLU A 148 -2.30 -6.25 -1.03
CA GLU A 148 -3.01 -4.99 -0.89
C GLU A 148 -2.33 -3.86 -1.68
N ILE A 149 -0.99 -3.77 -1.66
CA ILE A 149 -0.25 -2.79 -2.47
C ILE A 149 -0.45 -3.06 -3.96
N ALA A 150 -0.41 -4.33 -4.39
CA ALA A 150 -0.66 -4.68 -5.78
C ALA A 150 -2.08 -4.29 -6.23
N LYS A 151 -3.09 -4.59 -5.41
CA LYS A 151 -4.48 -4.18 -5.67
C LYS A 151 -4.65 -2.67 -5.74
N GLU A 152 -3.97 -1.92 -4.87
CA GLU A 152 -3.98 -0.46 -4.88
C GLU A 152 -3.36 0.11 -6.16
N LEU A 153 -2.30 -0.51 -6.69
CA LEU A 153 -1.64 -0.07 -7.92
C LEU A 153 -2.40 -0.42 -9.20
N THR A 154 -3.25 -1.46 -9.16
CA THR A 154 -3.99 -1.93 -10.34
C THR A 154 -5.48 -1.61 -10.27
N ASP A 155 -5.90 -0.74 -9.35
CA ASP A 155 -7.31 -0.43 -9.06
C ASP A 155 -8.17 -1.69 -8.84
N GLY A 156 -7.57 -2.73 -8.26
CA GLY A 156 -8.21 -4.02 -8.00
C GLY A 156 -8.29 -4.97 -9.20
N ASN A 157 -7.72 -4.62 -10.36
CA ASN A 157 -7.66 -5.50 -11.51
C ASN A 157 -6.70 -6.68 -11.23
N GLU A 158 -7.26 -7.88 -11.03
CA GLU A 158 -6.50 -9.09 -10.72
C GLU A 158 -5.71 -9.63 -11.93
N ASP A 159 -6.11 -9.31 -13.17
CA ASP A 159 -5.39 -9.76 -14.38
C ASP A 159 -4.00 -9.11 -14.49
N GLN A 160 -3.81 -7.95 -13.84
CA GLN A 160 -2.55 -7.23 -13.76
C GLN A 160 -1.67 -7.68 -12.58
N ILE A 161 -2.07 -8.73 -11.84
CA ILE A 161 -1.36 -9.19 -10.64
C ILE A 161 -0.90 -10.64 -10.82
N GLY A 162 0.42 -10.82 -10.91
CA GLY A 162 1.05 -12.14 -10.85
C GLY A 162 1.45 -12.54 -9.42
N PHE A 163 1.18 -13.79 -9.01
CA PHE A 163 1.60 -14.33 -7.72
C PHE A 163 2.44 -15.59 -7.90
N VAL A 164 3.65 -15.59 -7.34
CA VAL A 164 4.57 -16.74 -7.35
C VAL A 164 5.16 -16.96 -5.95
N GLN A 165 5.36 -18.22 -5.58
CA GLN A 165 6.05 -18.61 -4.35
C GLN A 165 7.27 -19.46 -4.71
N PHE A 166 8.47 -18.93 -4.44
CA PHE A 166 9.71 -19.65 -4.70
C PHE A 166 9.93 -20.80 -3.72
N HIS A 167 10.43 -21.92 -4.24
CA HIS A 167 10.95 -23.05 -3.48
C HIS A 167 12.39 -23.37 -3.91
N PRO A 168 13.20 -24.11 -3.13
CA PRO A 168 14.60 -24.38 -3.47
C PRO A 168 14.82 -25.06 -4.83
N SER A 169 13.84 -25.83 -5.30
CA SER A 169 13.89 -26.47 -6.63
C SER A 169 13.35 -25.58 -7.77
N TYR A 170 12.96 -24.34 -7.51
CA TYR A 170 12.40 -23.43 -8.51
C TYR A 170 13.55 -22.76 -9.25
N ASP A 171 13.59 -22.88 -10.57
CA ASP A 171 14.74 -22.43 -11.35
C ASP A 171 14.37 -21.45 -12.48
N TYR A 172 15.37 -21.13 -13.31
CA TYR A 172 15.21 -20.24 -14.45
C TYR A 172 14.19 -20.77 -15.47
N THR A 173 14.14 -22.09 -15.67
CA THR A 173 13.27 -22.74 -16.66
C THR A 173 11.78 -22.70 -16.25
N ASP A 174 11.52 -22.56 -14.95
CA ASP A 174 10.19 -22.31 -14.42
C ASP A 174 9.81 -20.82 -14.43
N PHE A 175 10.77 -19.94 -14.12
CA PHE A 175 10.49 -18.51 -13.96
C PHE A 175 10.49 -17.74 -15.28
N VAL A 176 11.49 -17.95 -16.14
CA VAL A 176 11.75 -17.09 -17.31
C VAL A 176 11.42 -17.81 -18.61
N GLU A 177 12.10 -18.91 -18.93
CA GLU A 177 11.83 -19.73 -20.13
C GLU A 177 12.60 -21.05 -20.08
N GLY A 178 12.02 -22.11 -20.63
CA GLY A 178 12.62 -23.44 -20.61
C GLY A 178 12.20 -24.32 -21.80
N LEU A 179 13.07 -25.27 -22.17
CA LEU A 179 12.73 -26.29 -23.14
C LEU A 179 11.79 -27.32 -22.51
N ARG A 180 10.56 -27.41 -22.99
CA ARG A 180 9.54 -28.32 -22.48
C ARG A 180 9.07 -29.28 -23.57
N PRO A 181 8.83 -30.56 -23.24
CA PRO A 181 8.33 -31.53 -24.21
C PRO A 181 6.89 -31.20 -24.59
N VAL A 182 6.59 -31.25 -25.88
CA VAL A 182 5.27 -31.05 -26.47
C VAL A 182 4.89 -32.28 -27.27
N SER A 183 3.68 -32.77 -27.08
CA SER A 183 3.16 -33.91 -27.83
C SER A 183 2.42 -33.40 -29.06
N ASN A 184 2.86 -33.80 -30.26
CA ASN A 184 2.20 -33.46 -31.52
C ASN A 184 1.14 -34.50 -31.95
N GLY A 185 0.67 -35.37 -31.04
CA GLY A 185 -0.35 -36.39 -31.34
C GLY A 185 0.16 -37.65 -32.05
N ASP A 186 1.28 -37.55 -32.79
CA ASP A 186 1.87 -38.67 -33.55
C ASP A 186 2.86 -39.54 -32.75
N GLY A 187 2.90 -39.39 -31.42
CA GLY A 187 3.82 -40.12 -30.53
C GLY A 187 5.27 -39.62 -30.53
N ALA A 188 5.61 -38.64 -31.37
CA ALA A 188 6.89 -37.94 -31.32
C ALA A 188 6.89 -36.85 -30.25
N ILE A 189 7.92 -36.82 -29.40
CA ILE A 189 8.15 -35.77 -28.40
C ILE A 189 9.08 -34.72 -29.03
N GLU A 190 8.59 -33.50 -29.16
CA GLU A 190 9.37 -32.35 -29.58
C GLU A 190 9.66 -31.47 -28.37
N PHE A 191 10.86 -30.88 -28.27
CA PHE A 191 11.14 -29.88 -27.24
C PHE A 191 10.97 -28.50 -27.82
N ARG A 192 10.06 -27.71 -27.26
CA ARG A 192 9.89 -26.30 -27.63
C ARG A 192 10.28 -25.40 -26.48
N LEU A 193 10.85 -24.25 -26.82
CA LEU A 193 11.06 -23.19 -25.86
C LEU A 193 9.67 -22.66 -25.45
N GLN A 194 9.38 -22.73 -24.15
CA GLN A 194 8.16 -22.23 -23.56
C GLN A 194 8.50 -21.15 -22.55
N ASP A 195 7.69 -20.10 -22.55
CA ASP A 195 7.84 -18.98 -21.63
C ASP A 195 7.46 -19.41 -20.21
N GLY A 196 8.28 -18.97 -19.25
CA GLY A 196 8.01 -19.10 -17.83
C GLY A 196 7.07 -18.00 -17.33
N ILE A 197 6.64 -18.13 -16.07
CA ILE A 197 5.59 -17.28 -15.50
C ILE A 197 5.92 -15.77 -15.55
N PHE A 198 7.19 -15.40 -15.38
CA PHE A 198 7.63 -14.01 -15.40
C PHE A 198 7.64 -13.44 -16.82
N LYS A 199 8.12 -14.22 -17.79
CA LYS A 199 8.21 -13.76 -19.18
C LYS A 199 6.83 -13.61 -19.80
N ASP A 200 5.95 -14.58 -19.57
CA ASP A 200 4.53 -14.50 -19.96
C ASP A 200 3.84 -13.26 -19.34
N PHE A 201 4.09 -13.01 -18.04
CA PHE A 201 3.55 -11.83 -17.36
C PHE A 201 4.07 -10.51 -17.95
N CYS A 202 5.37 -10.41 -18.28
CA CYS A 202 5.92 -9.24 -18.95
C CYS A 202 5.36 -9.04 -20.36
N GLN A 203 5.09 -10.12 -21.09
CA GLN A 203 4.50 -10.04 -22.42
C GLN A 203 3.07 -9.49 -22.34
N LYS A 204 2.25 -10.01 -21.42
CA LYS A 204 0.90 -9.49 -21.14
C LYS A 204 0.94 -8.00 -20.79
N ALA A 205 1.82 -7.60 -19.87
CA ALA A 205 1.97 -6.19 -19.49
C ALA A 205 2.34 -5.29 -20.68
N LYS A 206 3.19 -5.77 -21.60
CA LYS A 206 3.56 -5.04 -22.82
C LYS A 206 2.37 -4.91 -23.78
N GLU A 207 1.59 -5.96 -23.96
CA GLU A 207 0.37 -5.94 -24.77
C GLU A 207 -0.66 -4.96 -24.18
N THR A 208 -0.86 -4.99 -22.86
CA THR A 208 -1.71 -4.04 -22.13
C THR A 208 -1.23 -2.59 -22.27
N GLN A 209 0.08 -2.36 -22.28
CA GLN A 209 0.63 -1.02 -22.49
C GLN A 209 0.35 -0.48 -23.90
N LEU A 210 0.35 -1.33 -24.92
CA LEU A 210 0.04 -0.94 -26.30
C LEU A 210 -1.43 -0.53 -26.48
N ILE A 211 -2.34 -1.08 -25.67
CA ILE A 211 -3.78 -0.73 -25.66
C ILE A 211 -4.14 0.39 -24.68
N GLY A 212 -3.16 0.97 -23.95
CA GLY A 212 -3.39 2.12 -23.07
C GLY A 212 -3.59 1.81 -21.58
N GLY A 213 -3.28 0.60 -21.12
CA GLY A 213 -3.15 0.28 -19.69
C GLY A 213 -4.43 -0.13 -18.95
N GLN A 214 -5.60 0.22 -19.49
CA GLN A 214 -6.90 -0.23 -18.99
C GLN A 214 -7.66 -0.94 -20.10
N ASP A 215 -8.28 -2.06 -19.73
CA ASP A 215 -9.26 -2.73 -20.57
C ASP A 215 -10.44 -1.76 -20.77
N ASN A 216 -10.53 -1.19 -21.96
CA ASN A 216 -11.58 -0.23 -22.31
C ASN A 216 -12.84 -0.93 -22.84
N PHE A 217 -13.04 -2.20 -22.49
CA PHE A 217 -14.17 -3.00 -22.97
C PHE A 217 -15.50 -2.27 -22.77
N ASP A 218 -15.77 -1.74 -21.58
CA ASP A 218 -17.04 -1.07 -21.30
C ASP A 218 -17.24 0.17 -22.19
N GLU A 219 -16.20 0.99 -22.36
CA GLU A 219 -16.24 2.18 -23.22
C GLU A 219 -16.37 1.84 -24.71
N ALA A 220 -15.66 0.79 -25.15
CA ALA A 220 -15.75 0.27 -26.51
C ALA A 220 -17.11 -0.37 -26.79
N TRP A 221 -17.65 -1.09 -25.80
CA TRP A 221 -18.96 -1.72 -25.85
C TRP A 221 -20.06 -0.67 -25.95
N ASP A 222 -20.04 0.34 -25.08
CA ASP A 222 -21.00 1.44 -25.11
C ASP A 222 -20.92 2.24 -26.42
N SER A 223 -19.71 2.55 -26.89
CA SER A 223 -19.50 3.21 -28.19
C SER A 223 -20.06 2.39 -29.36
N TYR A 224 -19.90 1.06 -29.31
CA TYR A 224 -20.42 0.16 -30.35
C TYR A 224 -21.95 0.02 -30.29
N LEU A 225 -22.54 -0.05 -29.10
CA LEU A 225 -24.00 -0.03 -28.93
C LEU A 225 -24.60 1.30 -29.43
N GLU A 226 -23.95 2.42 -29.17
CA GLU A 226 -24.37 3.72 -29.67
C GLU A 226 -24.28 3.78 -31.20
N TYR A 227 -23.16 3.31 -31.79
CA TYR A 227 -23.00 3.20 -33.23
C TYR A 227 -24.16 2.42 -33.88
N ILE A 228 -24.51 1.24 -33.35
CA ILE A 228 -25.61 0.42 -33.87
C ILE A 228 -26.97 1.11 -33.71
N ASN A 229 -27.19 1.82 -32.60
CA ASN A 229 -28.46 2.51 -32.35
C ASN A 229 -28.65 3.73 -33.26
N VAL A 230 -27.57 4.41 -33.62
CA VAL A 230 -27.60 5.63 -34.44
C VAL A 230 -27.47 5.32 -35.94
N ALA A 231 -26.97 4.14 -36.30
CA ALA A 231 -26.82 3.73 -37.70
C ALA A 231 -28.16 3.76 -38.46
N GLU A 232 -28.20 4.51 -39.57
CA GLU A 232 -29.36 4.54 -40.47
C GLU A 232 -29.53 3.21 -41.23
N GLU A 233 -28.41 2.50 -41.45
CA GLU A 233 -28.38 1.20 -42.10
C GLU A 233 -28.16 0.08 -41.09
N LYS A 234 -28.80 -1.07 -41.33
CA LYS A 234 -28.61 -2.27 -40.51
C LYS A 234 -27.18 -2.79 -40.67
N GLU A 235 -26.52 -3.06 -39.54
CA GLU A 235 -25.21 -3.71 -39.56
C GLU A 235 -25.36 -5.23 -39.71
N TYR A 236 -24.98 -5.76 -40.87
CA TYR A 236 -25.09 -7.17 -41.19
C TYR A 236 -23.83 -7.95 -40.79
N ILE A 237 -24.00 -9.02 -40.02
CA ILE A 237 -22.93 -9.98 -39.67
C ILE A 237 -22.77 -11.03 -40.77
N THR A 238 -23.89 -11.43 -41.37
CA THR A 238 -23.96 -12.34 -42.50
C THR A 238 -24.96 -11.81 -43.51
N LYS A 239 -25.05 -12.42 -44.70
CA LYS A 239 -26.00 -12.01 -45.75
C LYS A 239 -27.47 -11.94 -45.31
N THR A 240 -27.84 -12.56 -44.20
CA THR A 240 -29.22 -12.69 -43.73
C THR A 240 -29.40 -12.36 -42.25
N SER A 241 -28.34 -11.92 -41.56
CA SER A 241 -28.39 -11.63 -40.11
C SER A 241 -27.78 -10.28 -39.79
N TYR A 242 -28.49 -9.49 -38.99
CA TYR A 242 -28.10 -8.13 -38.62
C TYR A 242 -28.19 -7.89 -37.12
N LEU A 243 -27.46 -6.88 -36.66
CA LEU A 243 -27.39 -6.46 -35.27
C LEU A 243 -28.40 -5.37 -34.95
N SER A 244 -28.93 -5.41 -33.73
CA SER A 244 -29.69 -4.34 -33.11
C SER A 244 -29.42 -4.30 -31.61
N VAL A 245 -29.60 -3.16 -30.96
CA VAL A 245 -29.55 -3.08 -29.49
C VAL A 245 -30.95 -3.23 -28.91
N ASN A 246 -31.09 -4.03 -27.86
CA ASN A 246 -32.37 -4.19 -27.15
C ASN A 246 -32.50 -3.21 -25.96
N SER A 247 -33.69 -3.14 -25.36
CA SER A 247 -33.99 -2.25 -24.23
C SER A 247 -33.18 -2.53 -22.95
N ARG A 248 -32.45 -3.65 -22.89
CA ARG A 248 -31.55 -4.00 -21.77
C ARG A 248 -30.09 -3.72 -22.09
N GLN A 249 -29.79 -2.91 -23.11
CA GLN A 249 -28.43 -2.57 -23.55
C GLN A 249 -27.58 -3.81 -23.89
N ASN A 250 -28.19 -4.79 -24.56
CA ASN A 250 -27.47 -5.95 -25.10
C ASN A 250 -27.62 -6.01 -26.62
N LEU A 251 -26.63 -6.60 -27.27
CA LEU A 251 -26.67 -6.91 -28.68
C LEU A 251 -27.69 -8.02 -28.97
N SER A 252 -28.50 -7.85 -30.00
CA SER A 252 -29.44 -8.84 -30.50
C SER A 252 -29.10 -9.16 -31.96
N VAL A 253 -28.94 -10.45 -32.24
CA VAL A 253 -28.76 -10.96 -33.60
C VAL A 253 -30.13 -11.32 -34.16
N ASN A 254 -30.54 -10.62 -35.20
CA ASN A 254 -31.82 -10.84 -35.88
C ASN A 254 -31.59 -11.44 -37.28
N TYR A 255 -32.62 -12.06 -37.83
CA TYR A 255 -32.60 -12.64 -39.17
C TYR A 255 -33.70 -12.04 -40.04
N ASP A 256 -33.41 -11.78 -41.31
CA ASP A 256 -34.41 -11.26 -42.26
C ASP A 256 -35.55 -12.25 -42.52
N SER A 257 -35.31 -13.54 -42.25
CA SER A 257 -36.31 -14.61 -42.35
C SER A 257 -37.40 -14.54 -41.27
N GLY A 258 -37.27 -13.65 -40.27
CA GLY A 258 -38.22 -13.54 -39.15
C GLY A 258 -38.13 -14.67 -38.12
N VAL A 259 -37.12 -15.54 -38.24
CA VAL A 259 -36.82 -16.57 -37.23
C VAL A 259 -36.40 -15.88 -35.93
N PRO A 260 -36.78 -16.40 -34.74
CA PRO A 260 -36.38 -15.83 -33.47
C PRO A 260 -34.86 -15.66 -33.39
N GLY A 261 -34.44 -14.41 -33.18
CA GLY A 261 -33.07 -14.06 -32.92
C GLY A 261 -32.60 -14.49 -31.52
N TRP A 262 -31.35 -14.20 -31.22
CA TRP A 262 -30.76 -14.45 -29.90
C TRP A 262 -30.01 -13.20 -29.44
N SER A 263 -29.93 -13.01 -28.13
CA SER A 263 -29.24 -11.87 -27.53
C SER A 263 -27.87 -12.28 -27.00
N LEU A 264 -26.93 -11.37 -27.13
CA LEU A 264 -25.56 -11.41 -26.66
C LEU A 264 -25.43 -10.45 -25.46
N PRO A 265 -25.50 -10.95 -24.22
CA PRO A 265 -25.27 -10.12 -23.06
C PRO A 265 -23.85 -9.55 -23.04
N SER A 266 -23.67 -8.31 -22.58
CA SER A 266 -22.34 -7.69 -22.42
C SER A 266 -21.36 -8.61 -21.69
N LYS A 267 -21.79 -9.20 -20.57
CA LYS A 267 -21.00 -10.17 -19.80
C LYS A 267 -20.51 -11.38 -20.63
N TYR A 268 -21.36 -11.90 -21.51
CA TYR A 268 -20.99 -13.05 -22.35
C TYR A 268 -19.97 -12.66 -23.43
N VAL A 269 -20.09 -11.46 -23.99
CA VAL A 269 -19.10 -10.95 -24.95
C VAL A 269 -17.78 -10.63 -24.26
N TYR A 270 -17.81 -10.12 -23.04
CA TYR A 270 -16.62 -9.92 -22.22
C TYR A 270 -15.87 -11.25 -21.96
N GLU A 271 -16.61 -12.31 -21.60
CA GLU A 271 -16.04 -13.65 -21.39
C GLU A 271 -15.43 -14.25 -22.67
N LEU A 272 -15.91 -13.89 -23.87
CA LEU A 272 -15.33 -14.30 -25.15
C LEU A 272 -14.14 -13.43 -25.59
N TYR A 273 -14.06 -12.20 -25.09
CA TYR A 273 -12.98 -11.26 -25.35
C TYR A 273 -11.73 -11.55 -24.52
N LYS A 274 -11.89 -12.04 -23.29
CA LYS A 274 -10.81 -12.56 -22.43
C LYS A 274 -10.23 -13.89 -22.94
#